data_AF-A0AB34GKN5-F1
#
_entry.id   AF-A0AB34GKN5-F1
#
_cell.length_a   1.000
_cell.length_b   1.000
_cell.length_c   1.000
_cell.angle_alpha   90.00
_cell.angle_beta   90.00
_cell.angle_gamma   90.00
#
_symmetry.space_group_name_H-M   'P 1'
#
loop_
_entity.id
_entity.type
_entity.pdbx_description
1 polymer ?
#
loop_
_entity_poly.entity_id
_entity_poly.type
_entity_poly.pdbx_seq_one_letter_code
_entity_poly.pdbx_strand_id
1 'polypeptide(L)'
;MSNNPLTAAGVALLVEGLAGNTSLKHLSLLHTGLGDEGLELLAAQLDRNQQLQELNVAYNGAGDTAALALAKAAREHPSLELLHLYFNELSSECRQALRDLGSTTEGSAQVVVSLTEGTAVSEYWSVILGEVQRNLNSWDRGRVRRHLELLLRDLEDNRGGTLNPWRKAQLLRVEGEVRALLEQLGGPGS
;
A
#
# COMPACT_ATOMS: atom_id res chain seq x y z
N MET A 1 -4.71 -7.21 -10.53
CA MET A 1 -5.84 -8.09 -10.19
C MET A 1 -6.48 -7.62 -8.88
N SER A 2 -6.83 -6.34 -8.77
CA SER A 2 -7.49 -5.80 -7.58
C SER A 2 -8.86 -6.48 -7.38
N ASN A 3 -9.22 -6.83 -6.14
CA ASN A 3 -10.56 -7.29 -5.74
C ASN A 3 -10.94 -8.73 -6.10
N ASN A 4 -9.99 -9.66 -6.01
CA ASN A 4 -10.30 -11.09 -5.96
C ASN A 4 -9.59 -11.69 -4.76
N PRO A 5 -10.25 -12.50 -3.90
CA PRO A 5 -9.56 -13.23 -2.85
C PRO A 5 -8.60 -14.22 -3.51
N LEU A 6 -7.35 -13.80 -3.69
CA LEU A 6 -6.24 -14.68 -3.99
C LEU A 6 -5.98 -15.43 -2.69
N THR A 7 -6.61 -16.60 -2.55
CA THR A 7 -6.26 -17.56 -1.51
C THR A 7 -4.75 -17.85 -1.58
N ALA A 8 -4.14 -18.38 -0.51
CA ALA A 8 -2.71 -18.74 -0.53
C ALA A 8 -2.32 -19.58 -1.77
N ALA A 9 -3.21 -20.47 -2.21
CA ALA A 9 -3.04 -21.24 -3.46
C ALA A 9 -3.04 -20.36 -4.73
N GLY A 10 -3.88 -19.32 -4.78
CA GLY A 10 -3.89 -18.35 -5.88
C GLY A 10 -2.60 -17.53 -5.96
N VAL A 11 -2.03 -17.16 -4.81
CA VAL A 11 -0.74 -16.47 -4.74
C VAL A 11 0.40 -17.36 -5.23
N ALA A 12 0.42 -18.63 -4.82
CA ALA A 12 1.43 -19.57 -5.27
C ALA A 12 1.46 -19.71 -6.80
N LEU A 13 0.30 -19.88 -7.43
CA LEU A 13 0.18 -19.94 -8.89
C LEU A 13 0.60 -18.63 -9.56
N LEU A 14 0.25 -17.49 -8.94
CA LEU A 14 0.62 -16.17 -9.45
C LEU A 14 2.14 -15.97 -9.43
N VAL A 15 2.80 -16.37 -8.35
CA VAL A 15 4.25 -16.29 -8.19
C VAL A 15 4.98 -17.22 -9.18
N GLU A 16 4.46 -18.43 -9.40
CA GLU A 16 5.00 -19.32 -10.45
C GLU A 16 4.88 -18.71 -11.84
N GLY A 17 3.73 -18.09 -12.16
CA GLY A 17 3.53 -17.37 -13.41
C GLY A 17 4.46 -16.16 -13.54
N LEU A 18 4.76 -15.48 -12.42
CA LEU A 18 5.65 -14.33 -12.38
C LEU A 18 7.11 -14.73 -12.67
N ALA A 19 7.57 -15.88 -12.16
CA ALA A 19 8.95 -16.34 -12.33
C ALA A 19 9.37 -16.49 -13.80
N GLY A 20 8.45 -16.91 -14.67
CA GLY A 20 8.69 -17.01 -16.11
C GLY A 20 8.42 -15.74 -16.90
N ASN A 21 7.85 -14.70 -16.28
CA ASN A 21 7.39 -13.52 -16.99
C ASN A 21 8.50 -12.46 -17.11
N THR A 22 8.93 -12.17 -18.34
CA THR A 22 9.97 -11.17 -18.61
C THR A 22 9.42 -9.80 -19.04
N SER A 23 8.10 -9.69 -19.22
CA SER A 23 7.43 -8.50 -19.76
C SER A 23 6.77 -7.62 -18.71
N LEU A 24 6.31 -8.22 -17.60
CA LEU A 24 5.53 -7.52 -16.59
C LEU A 24 6.44 -6.62 -15.76
N LYS A 25 6.12 -5.32 -15.75
CA LYS A 25 6.84 -4.29 -15.00
C LYS A 25 6.09 -3.81 -13.77
N HIS A 26 4.76 -3.81 -13.83
CA HIS A 26 3.91 -3.28 -12.77
C HIS A 26 2.86 -4.34 -12.40
N LEU A 27 2.77 -4.67 -11.12
CA LEU A 27 1.81 -5.63 -10.59
C LEU A 27 1.06 -5.03 -9.41
N SER A 28 -0.27 -4.97 -9.53
CA SER A 28 -1.16 -4.61 -8.42
C SER A 28 -1.95 -5.83 -7.94
N LEU A 29 -1.71 -6.18 -6.68
CA LEU A 29 -2.41 -7.16 -5.84
C LEU A 29 -3.15 -6.46 -4.69
N LEU A 30 -3.49 -5.19 -4.89
CA LEU A 30 -4.20 -4.40 -3.90
C LEU A 30 -5.53 -5.08 -3.53
N HIS A 31 -5.78 -5.23 -2.23
CA HIS A 31 -7.00 -5.82 -1.70
C HIS A 31 -7.36 -7.18 -2.34
N THR A 32 -6.42 -8.11 -2.29
CA THR A 32 -6.61 -9.48 -2.76
C THR A 32 -6.64 -10.51 -1.64
N GLY A 33 -6.61 -10.07 -0.38
CA GLY A 33 -6.72 -10.95 0.79
C GLY A 33 -5.49 -11.83 1.01
N LEU A 34 -4.30 -11.36 0.63
CA LEU A 34 -3.06 -12.13 0.78
C LEU A 34 -2.77 -12.52 2.24
N GLY A 35 -3.07 -11.64 3.19
CA GLY A 35 -2.68 -11.81 4.59
C GLY A 35 -1.16 -11.94 4.77
N ASP A 36 -0.75 -12.43 5.94
CA ASP A 36 0.67 -12.68 6.25
C ASP A 36 1.26 -13.76 5.33
N GLU A 37 0.57 -14.90 5.19
CA GLU A 37 1.03 -16.04 4.40
C GLU A 37 1.32 -15.65 2.94
N GLY A 38 0.43 -14.86 2.31
CA GLY A 38 0.63 -14.42 0.93
C GLY A 38 1.79 -13.44 0.77
N LEU A 39 2.02 -12.54 1.74
CA LEU A 39 3.17 -11.62 1.69
C LEU A 39 4.49 -12.33 1.96
N GLU A 40 4.52 -13.30 2.88
CA GLU A 40 5.69 -14.14 3.14
C GLU A 40 6.05 -14.99 1.91
N LEU A 41 5.04 -15.55 1.23
CA LEU A 41 5.26 -16.29 0.00
C LEU A 41 5.80 -15.40 -1.13
N LEU A 42 5.26 -14.18 -1.26
CA LEU A 42 5.81 -13.19 -2.19
C LEU A 42 7.26 -12.87 -1.83
N ALA A 43 7.57 -12.61 -0.56
CA ALA A 43 8.93 -12.30 -0.12
C ALA A 43 9.92 -13.42 -0.45
N ALA A 44 9.52 -14.68 -0.25
CA ALA A 44 10.35 -15.86 -0.47
C ALA A 44 10.58 -16.20 -1.95
N GLN A 45 9.87 -15.57 -2.88
CA GLN A 45 9.90 -15.94 -4.30
C GLN A 45 10.01 -14.74 -5.24
N LEU A 46 10.09 -13.52 -4.71
CA LEU A 46 10.12 -12.28 -5.49
C LEU A 46 11.33 -12.26 -6.44
N ASP A 47 12.47 -12.76 -5.97
CA ASP A 47 13.74 -12.89 -6.69
C ASP A 47 13.68 -13.80 -7.92
N ARG A 48 12.66 -14.65 -8.04
CA ARG A 48 12.47 -15.49 -9.23
C ARG A 48 12.04 -14.67 -10.43
N ASN A 49 11.42 -13.51 -10.21
CA ASN A 49 11.29 -12.49 -11.23
C ASN A 49 12.50 -11.55 -11.15
N GLN A 50 12.92 -11.02 -12.29
CA GLN A 50 14.09 -10.12 -12.38
C GLN A 50 13.74 -8.82 -13.09
N GLN A 51 12.47 -8.61 -13.43
CA GLN A 51 12.00 -7.56 -14.33
C GLN A 51 10.97 -6.62 -13.70
N LEU A 52 10.33 -7.02 -12.61
CA LEU A 52 9.29 -6.27 -11.94
C LEU A 52 9.87 -4.99 -11.32
N GLN A 53 9.24 -3.86 -11.61
CA GLN A 53 9.63 -2.52 -11.16
C GLN A 53 8.71 -2.00 -10.07
N GLU A 54 7.41 -2.32 -10.13
CA GLU A 54 6.44 -1.88 -9.13
C GLU A 54 5.57 -3.04 -8.65
N LEU A 55 5.47 -3.18 -7.32
CA LEU A 55 4.59 -4.12 -6.66
C LEU A 55 3.67 -3.40 -5.67
N ASN A 56 2.36 -3.49 -5.90
CA ASN A 56 1.36 -2.99 -4.96
C ASN A 56 0.67 -4.15 -4.23
N VAL A 57 0.98 -4.32 -2.94
CA VAL A 57 0.33 -5.30 -2.04
C VAL A 57 -0.39 -4.59 -0.89
N ALA A 58 -0.78 -3.33 -1.11
CA ALA A 58 -1.53 -2.57 -0.14
C ALA A 58 -2.86 -3.25 0.19
N TYR A 59 -3.33 -3.00 1.40
CA TYR A 59 -4.65 -3.42 1.86
C TYR A 59 -4.90 -4.94 1.84
N ASN A 60 -3.89 -5.73 2.20
CA ASN A 60 -3.99 -7.18 2.26
C ASN A 60 -4.11 -7.76 3.67
N GLY A 61 -4.10 -6.91 4.70
CA GLY A 61 -4.28 -7.33 6.09
C GLY A 61 -3.07 -8.02 6.69
N ALA A 62 -1.89 -7.78 6.14
CA ALA A 62 -0.65 -8.32 6.70
C ALA A 62 -0.18 -7.51 7.91
N GLY A 63 0.43 -8.18 8.88
CA GLY A 63 1.08 -7.60 10.03
C GLY A 63 2.57 -7.29 9.80
N ASP A 64 3.22 -6.90 10.89
CA ASP A 64 4.58 -6.34 10.87
C ASP A 64 5.64 -7.29 10.30
N THR A 65 5.62 -8.56 10.71
CA THR A 65 6.63 -9.54 10.34
C THR A 65 6.63 -9.80 8.84
N ALA A 66 5.46 -10.06 8.25
CA ALA A 66 5.30 -10.33 6.83
C ALA A 66 5.66 -9.10 5.97
N ALA A 67 5.24 -7.91 6.42
CA ALA A 67 5.57 -6.65 5.73
C ALA A 67 7.08 -6.35 5.74
N LEU A 68 7.76 -6.56 6.87
CA LEU A 68 9.22 -6.41 6.97
C LEU A 68 9.96 -7.43 6.11
N ALA A 69 9.50 -8.67 6.05
CA ALA A 69 10.09 -9.71 5.19
C ALA A 69 10.02 -9.30 3.71
N LEU A 70 8.85 -8.88 3.25
CA LEU A 70 8.66 -8.44 1.86
C LEU A 70 9.45 -7.17 1.55
N ALA A 71 9.52 -6.22 2.47
CA ALA A 71 10.33 -5.01 2.28
C ALA A 71 11.82 -5.32 2.13
N LYS A 72 12.36 -6.29 2.88
CA LYS A 72 13.75 -6.74 2.71
C LYS A 72 13.97 -7.40 1.35
N ALA A 73 13.11 -8.34 0.97
CA ALA A 73 13.17 -9.00 -0.33
C ALA A 73 13.09 -7.99 -1.49
N ALA A 74 12.23 -6.97 -1.37
CA ALA A 74 12.12 -5.88 -2.33
C ALA A 74 13.41 -5.09 -2.51
N ARG A 75 14.18 -4.87 -1.45
CA ARG A 75 15.45 -4.13 -1.51
C ARG A 75 16.59 -4.93 -2.12
N GLU A 76 16.55 -6.24 -1.96
CA GLU A 76 17.48 -7.18 -2.58
C GLU A 76 17.09 -7.47 -4.05
N HIS A 77 15.86 -7.16 -4.44
CA HIS A 77 15.38 -7.39 -5.80
C HIS A 77 16.10 -6.47 -6.81
N PRO A 78 16.57 -7.01 -7.95
CA PRO A 78 17.49 -6.30 -8.83
C PRO A 78 16.87 -5.19 -9.66
N SER A 79 15.55 -5.18 -9.81
CA SER A 79 14.82 -4.20 -10.64
C SER A 79 13.62 -3.57 -9.95
N LEU A 80 13.32 -3.94 -8.70
CA LEU A 80 12.15 -3.39 -8.03
C LEU A 80 12.50 -1.99 -7.53
N GLU A 81 11.71 -1.02 -7.96
CA GLU A 81 11.90 0.40 -7.66
C GLU A 81 10.87 0.87 -6.63
N LEU A 82 9.68 0.25 -6.59
CA LEU A 82 8.58 0.71 -5.75
C LEU A 82 7.76 -0.45 -5.16
N LEU A 83 7.61 -0.45 -3.83
CA LEU A 83 6.76 -1.37 -3.08
C LEU A 83 5.72 -0.60 -2.27
N HIS A 84 4.44 -0.91 -2.46
CA HIS A 84 3.35 -0.33 -1.68
C HIS A 84 2.86 -1.29 -0.58
N LEU A 85 2.96 -0.86 0.68
CA LEU A 85 2.55 -1.60 1.88
C LEU A 85 1.49 -0.87 2.71
N TYR A 86 1.01 0.29 2.28
CA TYR A 86 -0.02 1.03 3.01
C TYR A 86 -1.32 0.23 3.20
N PHE A 87 -2.11 0.61 4.20
CA PHE A 87 -3.36 -0.09 4.59
C PHE A 87 -3.21 -1.57 4.95
N ASN A 88 -2.01 -2.04 5.24
CA ASN A 88 -1.80 -3.27 6.01
C ASN A 88 -1.86 -2.96 7.53
N GLU A 89 -1.96 -4.01 8.35
CA GLU A 89 -2.12 -3.94 9.81
C GLU A 89 -0.75 -3.68 10.49
N LEU A 90 -0.09 -2.60 10.04
CA LEU A 90 1.26 -2.25 10.48
C LEU A 90 1.23 -1.34 11.71
N SER A 91 1.98 -1.73 12.74
CA SER A 91 2.21 -0.91 13.94
C SER A 91 3.01 0.37 13.63
N SER A 92 2.98 1.32 14.56
CA SER A 92 3.80 2.54 14.48
C SER A 92 5.29 2.22 14.42
N GLU A 93 5.72 1.23 15.19
CA GLU A 93 7.11 0.79 15.31
C GLU A 93 7.58 0.16 13.99
N CYS A 94 6.75 -0.67 13.38
CA CYS A 94 7.04 -1.28 12.08
C CYS A 94 7.11 -0.23 10.96
N ARG A 95 6.17 0.72 10.93
CA ARG A 95 6.23 1.84 9.97
C ARG A 95 7.53 2.61 10.10
N GLN A 96 7.98 2.89 11.33
CA GLN A 96 9.27 3.54 11.54
C GLN A 96 10.44 2.68 11.05
N ALA A 97 10.46 1.39 11.39
CA ALA A 97 11.50 0.48 10.94
C ALA A 97 11.58 0.39 9.41
N LEU A 98 10.44 0.36 8.71
CA LEU A 98 10.37 0.35 7.25
C LEU A 98 10.88 1.67 6.63
N ARG A 99 10.65 2.81 7.27
CA ARG A 99 11.24 4.10 6.85
C ARG A 99 12.76 4.10 7.02
N ASP A 100 13.23 3.64 8.17
CA ASP A 100 14.66 3.58 8.48
C ASP A 100 15.37 2.63 7.50
N LEU A 101 14.71 1.53 7.13
CA LEU A 101 15.17 0.62 6.10
C LEU A 101 15.32 1.33 4.73
N GLY A 102 14.33 2.13 4.32
CA GLY A 102 14.40 2.92 3.08
C GLY A 102 15.44 4.05 3.07
N SER A 103 15.98 4.44 4.23
CA SER A 103 17.00 5.48 4.34
C SER A 103 18.43 4.98 4.10
N THR A 104 18.66 3.66 4.11
CA THR A 104 20.01 3.10 3.91
C THR A 104 20.35 3.04 2.42
N THR A 105 21.61 3.24 2.06
CA THR A 105 22.08 3.28 0.65
C THR A 105 22.13 1.90 -0.04
N GLU A 106 21.80 0.82 0.67
CA GLU A 106 21.86 -0.55 0.18
C GLU A 106 20.47 -1.08 -0.20
N GLY A 107 20.06 -0.84 -1.44
CA GLY A 107 18.81 -1.34 -2.02
C GLY A 107 17.99 -0.21 -2.64
N SER A 108 17.57 -0.40 -3.89
CA SER A 108 16.96 0.67 -4.72
C SER A 108 15.45 0.84 -4.54
N ALA A 109 14.77 -0.17 -3.99
CA ALA A 109 13.31 -0.15 -3.85
C ALA A 109 12.84 0.84 -2.77
N GLN A 110 12.05 1.82 -3.18
CA GLN A 110 11.31 2.71 -2.29
C GLN A 110 10.12 1.95 -1.67
N VAL A 111 9.99 1.99 -0.35
CA VAL A 111 8.89 1.34 0.37
C VAL A 111 7.90 2.40 0.86
N VAL A 112 6.65 2.30 0.41
CA VAL A 112 5.57 3.23 0.76
C VAL A 112 4.66 2.59 1.81
N VAL A 113 4.79 3.03 3.07
CA VAL A 113 4.04 2.49 4.22
C VAL A 113 2.90 3.38 4.68
N SER A 114 3.02 4.69 4.46
CA SER A 114 1.93 5.64 4.65
C SER A 114 1.64 6.37 3.35
N LEU A 115 0.39 6.75 3.18
CA LEU A 115 -0.04 7.58 2.07
C LEU A 115 0.48 9.03 2.20
N THR A 116 0.77 9.47 3.43
CA THR A 116 1.19 10.83 3.78
C THR A 116 2.69 11.08 3.75
N GLU A 117 3.50 10.06 3.48
CA GLU A 117 4.95 10.14 3.57
C GLU A 117 5.61 10.54 2.26
N GLY A 118 6.23 11.73 2.26
CA GLY A 118 6.97 12.32 1.15
C GLY A 118 6.96 13.85 1.21
N THR A 119 8.08 14.50 0.88
CA THR A 119 8.21 15.98 0.86
C THR A 119 7.40 16.62 -0.27
N ALA A 120 6.99 15.85 -1.27
CA ALA A 120 5.92 16.18 -2.19
C ALA A 120 4.66 15.45 -1.74
N VAL A 121 3.58 16.18 -1.48
CA VAL A 121 2.25 15.58 -1.36
C VAL A 121 2.03 14.78 -2.62
N SER A 122 2.11 13.46 -2.49
CA SER A 122 2.52 12.60 -3.57
C SER A 122 1.45 12.57 -4.68
N GLU A 123 1.86 12.58 -5.94
CA GLU A 123 0.95 12.46 -7.09
C GLU A 123 0.08 11.18 -7.01
N TYR A 124 0.47 10.23 -6.17
CA TYR A 124 -0.22 8.98 -5.90
C TYR A 124 -1.57 9.13 -5.18
N TRP A 125 -1.83 10.23 -4.46
CA TRP A 125 -3.13 10.42 -3.79
C TRP A 125 -4.31 10.29 -4.74
N SER A 126 -4.21 10.94 -5.90
CA SER A 126 -5.25 10.91 -6.93
C SER A 126 -5.47 9.51 -7.48
N VAL A 127 -4.39 8.75 -7.68
CA VAL A 127 -4.42 7.37 -8.17
C VAL A 127 -5.06 6.46 -7.14
N ILE A 128 -4.65 6.59 -5.88
CA ILE A 128 -5.10 5.74 -4.77
C ILE A 128 -6.54 6.04 -4.41
N LEU A 129 -6.91 7.30 -4.20
CA LEU A 129 -8.30 7.68 -3.96
C LEU A 129 -9.19 7.35 -5.17
N GLY A 130 -8.65 7.46 -6.39
CA GLY A 130 -9.32 6.99 -7.60
C GLY A 130 -9.57 5.47 -7.57
N GLU A 131 -8.64 4.67 -7.08
CA GLU A 131 -8.79 3.22 -6.90
C GLU A 131 -9.82 2.90 -5.80
N VAL A 132 -9.75 3.59 -4.66
CA VAL A 132 -10.75 3.44 -3.57
C VAL A 132 -12.15 3.80 -4.08
N GLN A 133 -12.29 4.93 -4.78
CA GLN A 133 -13.57 5.39 -5.33
C GLN A 133 -14.13 4.40 -6.35
N ARG A 134 -13.30 3.85 -7.24
CA ARG A 134 -13.71 2.87 -8.25
C ARG A 134 -14.17 1.55 -7.62
N ASN A 135 -13.60 1.18 -6.48
CA ASN A 135 -13.85 -0.11 -5.83
C ASN A 135 -14.73 -0.03 -4.57
N LEU A 136 -15.25 1.16 -4.24
CA LEU A 136 -15.99 1.44 -3.01
C LEU A 136 -17.22 0.53 -2.79
N ASN A 137 -17.87 0.11 -3.88
CA ASN A 137 -19.05 -0.75 -3.84
C ASN A 137 -18.71 -2.24 -3.78
N SER A 138 -17.49 -2.63 -4.14
CA SER A 138 -17.03 -4.03 -4.13
C SER A 138 -16.28 -4.41 -2.85
N TRP A 139 -15.71 -3.43 -2.16
CA TRP A 139 -14.92 -3.67 -0.94
C TRP A 139 -15.79 -3.75 0.30
N ASP A 140 -15.27 -4.43 1.33
CA ASP A 140 -15.90 -4.45 2.65
C ASP A 140 -16.03 -3.02 3.19
N ARG A 141 -17.27 -2.52 3.27
CA ARG A 141 -17.56 -1.13 3.64
C ARG A 141 -17.06 -0.79 5.05
N GLY A 142 -17.13 -1.73 5.99
CA GLY A 142 -16.68 -1.53 7.37
C GLY A 142 -15.16 -1.40 7.44
N ARG A 143 -14.45 -2.24 6.69
CA ARG A 143 -13.00 -2.23 6.61
C ARG A 143 -12.50 -1.00 5.86
N VAL A 144 -13.11 -0.62 4.73
CA VAL A 144 -12.74 0.60 3.99
C VAL A 144 -12.98 1.85 4.83
N ARG A 145 -14.12 1.93 5.53
CA ARG A 145 -14.40 3.03 6.46
C ARG A 145 -13.29 3.16 7.50
N ARG A 146 -12.94 2.08 8.19
CA ARG A 146 -11.89 2.10 9.23
C ARG A 146 -10.55 2.61 8.68
N HIS A 147 -10.20 2.22 7.45
CA HIS A 147 -8.94 2.64 6.83
C HIS A 147 -8.98 4.10 6.37
N LEU A 148 -10.10 4.57 5.83
CA LEU A 148 -10.29 5.99 5.50
C LEU A 148 -10.30 6.87 6.77
N GLU A 149 -10.82 6.37 7.89
CA GLU A 149 -10.74 7.04 9.20
C GLU A 149 -9.30 7.13 9.70
N LEU A 150 -8.53 6.03 9.63
CA LEU A 150 -7.11 6.03 9.97
C LEU A 150 -6.31 6.99 9.06
N LEU A 151 -6.62 7.00 7.77
CA LEU A 151 -6.00 7.91 6.81
C LEU A 151 -6.32 9.37 7.13
N LEU A 152 -7.59 9.67 7.41
CA LEU A 152 -8.02 11.01 7.76
C LEU A 152 -7.29 11.50 9.00
N ARG A 153 -7.16 10.64 10.02
CA ARG A 153 -6.40 10.96 11.23
C ARG A 153 -4.93 11.22 10.94
N ASP A 154 -4.29 10.39 10.13
CA ASP A 154 -2.89 10.59 9.74
C ASP A 154 -2.68 11.89 8.96
N LEU A 155 -3.62 12.26 8.07
CA LEU A 155 -3.62 13.53 7.36
C LEU A 155 -3.75 14.73 8.31
N GLU A 156 -4.68 14.64 9.27
CA GLU A 156 -4.91 15.67 10.28
C GLU A 156 -3.68 15.88 11.18
N ASP A 157 -3.06 14.78 11.64
CA ASP A 157 -1.84 14.79 12.46
C ASP A 157 -0.67 15.42 11.68
N ASN A 158 -0.46 15.02 10.42
CA ASN A 158 0.58 15.58 9.55
C ASN A 158 0.34 17.07 9.23
N ARG A 159 -0.92 17.48 9.05
CA ARG A 159 -1.27 18.90 8.84
C ARG A 159 -1.01 19.73 10.08
N GLY A 160 -1.26 19.18 11.27
CA GLY A 160 -0.94 19.80 12.56
C GLY A 160 0.55 19.97 12.77
N GLY A 161 1.36 19.01 12.33
CA GLY A 161 2.81 19.01 12.49
C GLY A 161 3.61 19.86 11.50
N THR A 162 3.01 20.33 10.40
CA THR A 162 3.73 21.13 9.39
C THR A 162 3.49 22.63 9.53
N LEU A 163 4.53 23.45 9.33
CA LEU A 163 4.42 24.91 9.27
C LEU A 163 4.30 25.45 7.83
N ASN A 164 4.48 24.61 6.81
CA ASN A 164 4.45 25.02 5.40
C ASN A 164 3.00 25.26 4.92
N PRO A 165 2.62 26.49 4.54
CA PRO A 165 1.25 26.81 4.13
C PRO A 165 0.76 26.04 2.90
N TRP A 166 1.65 25.82 1.93
CA TRP A 166 1.32 25.08 0.71
C TRP A 166 1.05 23.60 1.02
N ARG A 167 1.89 23.00 1.87
CA ARG A 167 1.69 21.64 2.36
C ARG A 167 0.37 21.50 3.13
N LYS A 168 0.03 22.49 3.98
CA LYS A 168 -1.27 22.50 4.68
C LYS A 168 -2.45 22.54 3.71
N ALA A 169 -2.39 23.39 2.68
CA ALA A 169 -3.46 23.50 1.68
C ALA A 169 -3.66 22.20 0.89
N GLN A 170 -2.57 21.52 0.55
CA GLN A 170 -2.63 20.22 -0.12
C GLN A 170 -3.21 19.11 0.77
N LEU A 171 -2.79 19.03 2.04
CA LEU A 171 -3.35 18.06 2.99
C LEU A 171 -4.85 18.30 3.19
N LEU A 172 -5.28 19.56 3.32
CA LEU A 172 -6.71 19.92 3.41
C LEU A 172 -7.53 19.45 2.20
N ARG A 173 -6.95 19.51 0.99
CA ARG A 173 -7.62 19.00 -0.21
C ARG A 173 -7.84 17.49 -0.13
N VAL A 174 -6.80 16.75 0.23
CA VAL A 174 -6.88 15.28 0.37
C VAL A 174 -7.84 14.90 1.50
N GLU A 175 -7.83 15.61 2.62
CA GLU A 175 -8.80 15.45 3.71
C GLU A 175 -10.24 15.59 3.19
N GLY A 176 -10.50 16.58 2.33
CA GLY A 176 -11.82 16.77 1.71
C GLY A 176 -12.26 15.59 0.84
N GLU A 177 -11.35 15.04 0.04
CA GLU A 177 -11.62 13.86 -0.80
C GLU A 177 -11.88 12.61 0.06
N VAL A 178 -11.11 12.41 1.13
CA VAL A 178 -11.30 11.30 2.08
C VAL A 178 -12.63 11.42 2.84
N ARG A 179 -12.99 12.63 3.29
CA ARG A 179 -14.29 12.88 3.94
C ARG A 179 -15.47 12.58 3.01
N ALA A 180 -15.37 12.99 1.74
CA ALA A 180 -16.41 12.69 0.74
C ALA A 180 -16.60 11.17 0.55
N LEU A 181 -15.50 10.40 0.53
CA LEU A 181 -15.57 8.93 0.48
C LEU A 181 -16.20 8.33 1.75
N LEU A 182 -15.87 8.86 2.93
CA LEU A 182 -16.47 8.43 4.20
C LEU A 182 -17.98 8.71 4.26
N GLU A 183 -18.42 9.87 3.74
CA GLU A 183 -19.85 10.21 3.61
C GLU A 183 -20.58 9.25 2.67
N GLN A 184 -20.00 8.92 1.51
CA GLN A 184 -20.55 7.90 0.60
C GLN A 184 -20.68 6.52 1.26
N LEU A 185 -19.77 6.19 2.19
CA LEU A 185 -19.87 4.97 2.97
C LEU A 185 -20.96 5.05 4.06
N GLY A 186 -21.32 6.26 4.52
CA GLY A 186 -22.25 6.56 5.62
C GLY A 186 -23.65 7.06 5.25
N GLY A 187 -24.00 7.16 3.97
CA GLY A 187 -25.36 7.46 3.52
C GLY A 187 -26.41 6.42 3.99
N PRO A 188 -27.69 6.81 4.15
CA PRO A 188 -28.69 6.04 4.90
C PRO A 188 -29.03 4.75 4.16
N GLY A 189 -28.53 3.66 4.71
CA GLY A 189 -28.80 2.27 4.33
C GLY A 189 -28.22 1.36 5.39
N SER A 190 -28.66 1.59 6.62
CA SER A 190 -28.52 0.65 7.75
C SER A 190 -29.73 -0.28 7.74
#